data_AF-A0A376F6V7-F1
#
_entry.id   AF-A0A376F6V7-F1
#
_cell.length_a   1.000
_cell.length_b   1.000
_cell.length_c   1.000
_cell.angle_alpha   90.00
_cell.angle_beta   90.00
_cell.angle_gamma   90.00
#
_symmetry.space_group_name_H-M   'P 1'
#
loop_
_entity.id
_entity.type
_entity.pdbx_description
1 polymer ?
#
loop_
_entity_poly.entity_id
_entity_poly.type
_entity_poly.pdbx_seq_one_letter_code
_entity_poly.pdbx_strand_id
1 'polypeptide(L)' 'MKFFAERVDSDAVARLERFVSADFAQVDYTDAVAILEKCGETFENPVYWGVDLASEHERYLAEKHFKAPVVVKKLPERH' A
#
# COMPACT_ATOMS: atom_id res chain seq x y z
N MET A 1 -29.98 0.41 -10.07
CA MET A 1 -28.91 1.41 -9.83
C MET A 1 -28.97 2.58 -10.84
N LYS A 2 -30.11 3.27 -10.99
CA LYS A 2 -30.23 4.46 -11.86
C LYS A 2 -30.63 5.74 -11.12
N PHE A 3 -30.86 5.66 -9.80
CA PHE A 3 -31.42 6.76 -9.01
C PHE A 3 -30.37 7.61 -8.26
N PHE A 4 -29.14 7.10 -8.12
CA PHE A 4 -28.04 7.83 -7.46
C PHE A 4 -27.09 8.55 -8.43
N ALA A 5 -27.19 8.31 -9.74
CA ALA A 5 -26.25 8.83 -10.72
C ALA A 5 -26.41 10.32 -11.04
N GLU A 6 -27.51 10.97 -10.63
CA GLU A 6 -27.81 12.37 -10.99
C GLU A 6 -27.33 13.40 -9.94
N ARG A 7 -26.80 12.95 -8.79
CA ARG A 7 -26.29 13.83 -7.71
C ARG A 7 -24.87 13.50 -7.26
N VAL A 8 -24.24 12.51 -7.86
CA VAL A 8 -22.89 12.07 -7.51
C VAL A 8 -21.95 12.57 -8.58
N ASP A 9 -20.94 13.33 -8.15
CA ASP A 9 -19.84 13.78 -9.00
C ASP A 9 -19.32 12.61 -9.85
N SER A 10 -19.41 12.74 -11.17
CA SER A 10 -18.95 11.71 -12.11
C SER A 10 -17.47 11.36 -11.90
N ASP A 11 -16.70 12.30 -11.36
CA ASP A 11 -15.29 12.08 -11.04
C ASP A 11 -15.12 11.20 -9.79
N ALA A 12 -16.05 11.27 -8.84
CA ALA A 12 -16.07 10.39 -7.69
C ALA A 12 -16.36 8.93 -8.08
N VAL A 13 -17.30 8.72 -9.02
CA VAL A 13 -17.60 7.37 -9.55
C VAL A 13 -16.39 6.81 -10.29
N ALA A 14 -15.78 7.59 -11.19
CA ALA A 14 -14.61 7.17 -11.95
C ALA A 14 -13.40 6.84 -11.05
N ARG A 15 -13.17 7.60 -9.97
CA ARG A 15 -12.14 7.27 -8.97
C ARG A 15 -12.42 5.97 -8.25
N LEU A 16 -13.68 5.73 -7.86
CA LEU A 16 -14.07 4.51 -7.17
C LEU A 16 -13.92 3.29 -8.07
N GLU A 17 -14.35 3.39 -9.33
CA GLU A 17 -14.21 2.32 -10.33
C GLU A 17 -12.73 1.98 -10.57
N ARG A 18 -11.87 2.99 -10.71
CA ARG A 18 -10.41 2.79 -10.82
C ARG A 18 -9.84 2.09 -9.59
N PHE A 19 -10.25 2.50 -8.40
CA PHE A 19 -9.80 1.91 -7.15
C PHE A 19 -10.23 0.44 -7.00
N VAL A 20 -11.47 0.11 -7.38
CA VAL A 20 -11.99 -1.27 -7.35
C VAL A 20 -11.32 -2.14 -8.42
N SER A 21 -10.98 -1.57 -9.57
CA SER A 21 -10.26 -2.27 -10.64
C SER A 21 -8.75 -2.35 -10.44
N ALA A 22 -8.20 -1.63 -9.46
CA ALA A 22 -6.77 -1.61 -9.23
C ALA A 22 -6.32 -2.95 -8.65
N ASP A 23 -5.33 -3.57 -9.29
CA ASP A 23 -4.66 -4.75 -8.74
C ASP A 23 -3.89 -4.32 -7.50
N PHE A 24 -4.46 -4.59 -6.32
CA PHE A 24 -3.77 -4.38 -5.06
C PHE A 24 -2.56 -5.30 -5.00
N ALA A 25 -1.37 -4.72 -4.88
CA ALA A 25 -0.18 -5.48 -4.63
C ALA A 25 -0.25 -6.07 -3.22
N GLN A 26 -0.17 -7.38 -3.11
CA GLN A 26 -0.16 -8.07 -1.82
C GLN A 26 1.25 -8.58 -1.56
N VAL A 27 1.78 -8.28 -0.37
CA VAL A 27 3.13 -8.66 0.03
C VAL A 27 3.12 -9.15 1.48
N ASP A 28 3.87 -10.20 1.78
CA ASP A 28 4.05 -10.63 3.17
C ASP A 28 5.01 -9.67 3.89
N TYR A 29 4.82 -9.46 5.19
CA TYR A 29 5.64 -8.54 6.00
C TYR A 29 7.14 -8.81 5.86
N THR A 30 7.53 -10.09 5.88
CA THR A 30 8.94 -10.49 5.75
C THR A 30 9.52 -10.07 4.40
N ASP A 31 8.75 -10.21 3.33
CA ASP A 31 9.17 -9.79 1.99
C ASP A 31 9.19 -8.26 1.87
N ALA A 32 8.22 -7.57 2.48
CA ALA A 32 8.19 -6.11 2.53
C ALA A 32 9.44 -5.54 3.21
N VAL A 33 9.82 -6.08 4.37
CA VAL A 33 11.06 -5.71 5.07
C VAL A 33 12.28 -6.00 4.19
N ALA A 34 12.36 -7.18 3.57
CA ALA A 34 13.49 -7.53 2.71
C ALA A 34 13.62 -6.62 1.47
N ILE A 35 12.51 -6.14 0.91
CA ILE A 35 12.49 -5.15 -0.17
C ILE A 35 13.05 -3.82 0.32
N LEU A 36 12.60 -3.36 1.49
CA LEU A 36 13.02 -2.08 2.07
C LEU A 36 14.49 -2.10 2.51
N GLU A 37 15.00 -3.22 3.03
CA GLU A 37 16.42 -3.37 3.35
C GLU A 37 17.31 -3.36 2.10
N LYS A 38 16.78 -3.85 0.96
CA LYS A 38 17.53 -3.95 -0.31
C LYS A 38 17.32 -2.76 -1.25
N CYS A 39 16.41 -1.84 -0.95
CA CYS A 39 16.09 -0.76 -1.87
C CYS A 39 17.16 0.33 -1.97
N GLY A 40 18.10 0.37 -1.02
CA GLY A 40 19.19 1.34 -0.99
C GLY A 40 18.74 2.79 -0.75
N GLU A 41 17.52 2.98 -0.24
CA GLU A 41 17.02 4.29 0.17
C GLU A 41 17.35 4.52 1.64
N THR A 42 17.62 5.78 1.99
CA THR A 42 17.83 6.17 3.39
C THR A 42 16.49 6.56 3.99
N PHE A 43 16.05 5.81 5.00
CA PHE A 43 14.85 6.11 5.77
C PHE A 43 15.22 6.82 7.08
N GLU A 44 14.34 7.68 7.58
CA GLU A 44 14.52 8.31 8.90
C GLU A 44 14.35 7.27 10.02
N ASN A 45 13.41 6.35 9.85
CA ASN A 45 13.20 5.22 10.73
C ASN A 45 13.94 4.00 10.17
N PRO A 46 14.86 3.38 10.92
CA PRO A 46 15.55 2.21 10.44
C PRO A 46 14.58 1.04 10.30
N VAL A 47 14.63 0.36 9.16
CA VAL A 47 13.86 -0.85 8.89
C VAL A 47 14.68 -2.08 9.25
N TYR A 48 14.07 -3.01 9.98
CA TYR A 48 14.60 -4.34 10.23
C TYR A 48 13.47 -5.30 10.60
N TRP A 49 13.72 -6.61 10.49
CA TRP A 49 12.69 -7.60 10.80
C TRP A 49 12.25 -7.49 12.27
N GLY A 50 10.95 -7.33 12.50
CA GLY A 50 10.33 -7.18 13.82
C GLY A 50 9.91 -5.75 14.20
N VAL A 51 10.19 -4.73 13.36
CA VAL A 51 9.66 -3.37 13.56
C VAL A 51 8.37 -3.12 12.79
N ASP A 52 7.56 -2.22 13.33
CA ASP A 52 6.42 -1.68 12.59
C ASP A 52 6.93 -0.81 11.42
N LEU A 53 6.26 -0.91 10.28
CA LEU A 53 6.56 -0.06 9.13
C LEU A 53 6.01 1.36 9.37
N ALA A 54 6.88 2.36 9.37
CA ALA A 54 6.49 3.77 9.35
C ALA A 54 5.90 4.19 7.99
N SER A 55 5.21 5.33 7.96
CA SER A 55 4.56 5.85 6.74
C SER A 55 5.51 6.05 5.55
N GLU A 56 6.80 6.32 5.80
CA GLU A 56 7.79 6.45 4.73
C GLU A 56 8.06 5.13 4.00
N HIS A 57 8.04 4.01 4.73
CA HIS A 57 8.22 2.67 4.19
C HIS A 57 7.01 2.26 3.35
N GLU A 58 5.81 2.50 3.88
CA GLU A 58 4.55 2.23 3.17
C GLU A 58 4.48 3.02 1.86
N ARG A 59 4.86 4.30 1.92
CA ARG A 59 4.93 5.16 0.73
C ARG A 59 5.93 4.64 -0.29
N TYR A 60 7.11 4.19 0.14
CA TYR A 60 8.09 3.59 -0.75
C TYR A 60 7.50 2.36 -1.47
N LEU A 61 6.88 1.45 -0.73
CA LEU A 61 6.30 0.24 -1.29
C LEU A 61 5.21 0.58 -2.30
N ALA A 62 4.29 1.49 -1.97
CA ALA A 62 3.18 1.85 -2.83
C ALA A 62 3.59 2.65 -4.06
N GLU A 63 4.44 3.68 -3.90
CA GLU A 63 4.73 4.64 -4.97
C GLU A 63 5.95 4.27 -5.81
N LYS A 64 7.01 3.73 -5.19
CA LYS A 64 8.27 3.43 -5.87
C LYS A 64 8.37 1.97 -6.32
N HIS A 65 8.03 1.02 -5.46
CA HIS A 65 8.21 -0.40 -5.75
C HIS A 65 7.04 -1.01 -6.55
N PHE A 66 5.83 -1.00 -5.99
CA PHE A 66 4.66 -1.65 -6.58
C PHE A 66 3.85 -0.75 -7.53
N LYS A 67 3.94 0.58 -7.37
CA LYS A 67 3.18 1.58 -8.16
C LYS A 67 1.67 1.33 -8.14
N ALA A 68 1.19 0.81 -7.02
CA ALA A 68 -0.19 0.41 -6.79
C ALA A 68 -0.47 0.45 -5.28
N PRO A 69 -1.74 0.50 -4.84
CA PRO A 69 -2.09 0.29 -3.44
C PRO A 69 -1.53 -1.05 -2.94
N VAL A 70 -0.83 -1.04 -1.80
CA VAL A 70 -0.17 -2.22 -1.24
C VAL A 70 -0.89 -2.68 0.02
N VAL A 71 -1.11 -3.99 0.13
CA VAL A 71 -1.58 -4.64 1.35
C VAL A 71 -0.46 -5.52 1.89
N VAL A 72 0.09 -5.13 3.05
CA VAL A 72 1.07 -5.94 3.77
C VAL A 72 0.34 -6.97 4.65
N LYS A 73 0.67 -8.24 4.48
CA LYS A 73 0.03 -9.37 5.18
C LYS A 73 1.00 -10.04 6.15
N LYS A 74 0.46 -10.81 7.10
CA LYS A 74 1.23 -11.61 8.06
C LYS A 74 2.22 -10.78 8.89
N LEU A 75 1.74 -9.68 9.47
CA LEU A 75 2.49 -8.99 10.51
C LEU A 75 2.73 -9.98 11.66
N PRO A 76 3.97 -10.18 12.13
CA PRO A 76 4.23 -11.08 13.23
C PRO A 76 3.44 -10.63 14.46
N GLU A 77 2.66 -11.54 15.04
CA GLU A 77 1.94 -11.26 16.28
C GLU A 77 2.96 -10.93 17.37
N ARG A 78 2.82 -9.76 18.01
CA ARG A 78 3.55 -9.45 19.24
C ARG A 78 3.01 -10.38 20.34
N HIS A 79 3.68 -11.50 20.56
CA HIS A 79 3.45 -12.36 21.72
C HIS A 79 4.15 -11.81 22.97
#